data_AF-A0A210Q2F4-F1
#
_entry.id   AF-A0A210Q2F4-F1
#
_cell.length_a   1.000
_cell.length_b   1.000
_cell.length_c   1.000
_cell.angle_alpha   90.00
_cell.angle_beta   90.00
_cell.angle_gamma   90.00
#
_symmetry.space_group_name_H-M   'P 1'
#
loop_
_entity.id
_entity.type
_entity.pdbx_description
1 polymer ?
#
loop_
_entity_poly.entity_id
_entity_poly.type
_entity_poly.pdbx_seq_one_letter_code
_entity_poly.pdbx_strand_id
1 'polypeptide(L)'
;MLVESSERCLVLLNPSKIQYNRRCKGKTTGTLVVSFYMLEDLKGQQLVFYMLEDLKGQQLVFYMLEDLKGQQLVFYMLEDLKGQQLVFYMLEDLKGQQLVFYMLEDLKGQQLVFYMLEDLKGQQLVFYMLEDLKGQQLVFYMLEDLKGQQLVFYMLEDLKGQQLVFYMLEDLKGQQLVFYMLEDLNGQ
;
A
#
# COMPACT_ATOMS: atom_id res chain seq x y z
N MET A 1 14.82 -21.64 -7.14
CA MET A 1 14.58 -22.94 -6.46
C MET A 1 13.30 -23.57 -7.04
N LEU A 2 13.43 -24.51 -7.97
CA LEU A 2 12.25 -25.22 -8.49
C LEU A 2 11.76 -26.18 -7.40
N VAL A 3 10.52 -26.03 -6.95
CA VAL A 3 9.87 -26.99 -6.05
C VAL A 3 8.78 -27.69 -6.87
N GLU A 4 9.07 -28.91 -7.31
CA GLU A 4 8.05 -29.81 -7.84
C GLU A 4 7.30 -30.46 -6.69
N SER A 5 5.97 -30.34 -6.67
CA SER A 5 5.10 -31.20 -5.91
C SER A 5 4.06 -31.79 -6.86
N SER A 6 3.99 -33.12 -6.86
CA SER A 6 3.31 -33.94 -7.86
C SER A 6 1.90 -33.45 -8.20
N GLU A 7 1.61 -33.39 -9.50
CA GLU A 7 0.38 -32.91 -10.17
C GLU A 7 0.20 -31.40 -10.36
N ARG A 8 1.17 -30.54 -10.01
CA ARG A 8 0.98 -29.08 -10.09
C ARG A 8 2.08 -28.34 -10.85
N CYS A 9 1.61 -27.34 -11.59
CA CYS A 9 2.26 -26.47 -12.55
C CYS A 9 3.67 -25.97 -12.17
N LEU A 10 4.47 -25.72 -13.21
CA LEU A 10 5.77 -25.04 -13.17
C LEU A 10 5.68 -23.69 -12.44
N VAL A 11 6.49 -23.55 -11.39
CA VAL A 11 6.75 -22.28 -10.68
C VAL A 11 8.07 -21.72 -11.18
N LEU A 12 8.04 -20.64 -11.97
CA LEU A 12 9.24 -19.87 -12.30
C LEU A 12 9.49 -18.86 -11.17
N LEU A 13 10.50 -19.12 -10.35
CA LEU A 13 10.94 -18.20 -9.30
C LEU A 13 11.84 -17.13 -9.90
N ASN A 14 11.32 -15.91 -10.03
CA ASN A 14 12.09 -14.69 -10.16
C ASN A 14 11.83 -13.87 -8.88
N PRO A 15 12.86 -13.45 -8.10
CA PRO A 15 12.67 -12.85 -6.76
C PRO A 15 11.74 -11.62 -6.69
N SER A 16 11.36 -11.04 -7.82
CA SER A 16 10.52 -9.82 -7.87
C SER A 16 9.11 -10.02 -8.44
N LYS A 17 8.77 -11.18 -9.05
CA LYS A 17 7.44 -11.43 -9.63
C LYS A 17 7.08 -12.91 -9.59
N ILE A 18 5.97 -13.26 -8.94
CA ILE A 18 5.40 -14.61 -8.96
C ILE A 18 4.16 -14.59 -9.88
N GLN A 19 4.23 -15.29 -11.01
CA GLN A 19 3.07 -15.47 -11.90
C GLN A 19 2.43 -16.85 -11.67
N TYR A 20 1.16 -16.87 -11.28
CA TYR A 20 0.39 -18.11 -11.11
C TYR A 20 -0.61 -18.28 -12.26
N ASN A 21 -0.37 -19.24 -13.16
CA ASN A 21 -1.30 -19.58 -14.24
C ASN A 21 -2.06 -20.87 -13.91
N ARG A 22 -3.36 -20.76 -13.59
CA ARG A 22 -4.24 -21.92 -13.39
C ARG A 22 -4.92 -22.28 -14.72
N ARG A 23 -4.41 -23.28 -15.45
CA ARG A 23 -5.09 -23.82 -16.64
C ARG A 23 -5.97 -25.02 -16.25
N CYS A 24 -7.24 -24.78 -15.95
CA CYS A 24 -8.25 -25.85 -15.84
C CYS A 24 -9.05 -25.95 -17.14
N LYS A 25 -9.27 -27.18 -17.63
CA LYS A 25 -9.90 -27.50 -18.92
C LYS A 25 -11.19 -26.69 -19.18
N GLY A 26 -11.15 -25.77 -20.15
CA GLY A 26 -12.32 -25.43 -20.99
C GLY A 26 -13.21 -24.24 -20.61
N LYS A 27 -12.85 -23.34 -19.68
CA LYS A 27 -13.55 -22.05 -19.50
C LYS A 27 -12.53 -20.93 -19.31
N THR A 28 -12.76 -19.80 -19.95
CA THR A 28 -11.87 -18.62 -20.01
C THR A 28 -11.35 -18.25 -18.61
N THR A 29 -10.09 -18.58 -18.35
CA THR A 29 -9.45 -18.39 -17.05
C THR A 29 -8.89 -16.97 -16.98
N GLY A 30 -9.46 -16.12 -16.12
CA GLY A 30 -8.79 -14.88 -15.73
C GLY A 30 -7.45 -15.19 -15.05
N THR A 31 -6.40 -14.46 -15.40
CA THR A 31 -5.10 -14.54 -14.75
C THR A 31 -5.12 -13.68 -13.49
N LEU A 32 -4.84 -14.27 -12.34
CA LEU A 32 -4.54 -13.57 -11.10
C LEU A 32 -3.02 -13.38 -11.01
N VAL A 33 -2.57 -12.16 -10.77
CA VAL A 33 -1.16 -11.86 -10.54
C VAL A 33 -0.96 -11.46 -9.09
N VAL A 34 0.12 -11.92 -8.49
CA VAL A 34 0.46 -11.65 -7.09
C VAL A 34 1.88 -11.12 -7.02
N SER A 35 2.06 -9.95 -6.39
CA SER A 35 3.36 -9.30 -6.23
C SER A 35 3.65 -9.06 -4.76
N PHE A 36 4.88 -9.38 -4.34
CA PHE A 36 5.37 -9.16 -2.99
C PHE A 36 6.69 -8.39 -3.04
N TYR A 37 6.78 -7.34 -2.23
CA TYR A 37 7.97 -6.51 -2.06
C TYR A 37 8.28 -6.41 -0.57
N MET A 38 9.47 -6.85 -0.18
CA MET A 38 9.92 -6.89 1.21
C MET A 38 11.28 -6.20 1.30
N LEU A 39 11.45 -5.33 2.29
CA LEU A 39 12.74 -4.71 2.60
C LEU A 39 12.90 -4.62 4.11
N GLU A 40 14.05 -5.10 4.60
CA GLU A 40 14.30 -5.24 6.03
C GLU A 40 15.60 -4.51 6.40
N ASP A 41 15.66 -4.07 7.66
CA ASP A 41 16.91 -3.84 8.39
C ASP A 41 17.77 -2.65 7.86
N LEU A 42 17.12 -1.62 7.30
CA LEU A 42 17.79 -0.42 6.80
C LEU A 42 18.31 0.49 7.93
N LYS A 43 19.55 0.96 7.78
CA LYS A 43 20.22 1.83 8.76
C LYS A 43 20.85 3.04 8.09
N GLY A 44 20.88 4.17 8.80
CA GLY A 44 21.57 5.39 8.37
C GLY A 44 20.67 6.32 7.57
N GLN A 45 21.20 6.91 6.49
CA GLN A 45 20.44 7.73 5.54
C GLN A 45 20.07 6.90 4.32
N GLN A 46 18.78 6.63 4.09
CA GLN A 46 18.33 5.95 2.86
C GLN A 46 17.15 6.66 2.21
N LEU A 47 17.01 6.36 0.92
CA LEU A 47 15.87 6.70 0.08
C LEU A 47 15.32 5.40 -0.49
N VAL A 48 14.02 5.18 -0.29
CA VAL A 48 13.32 4.00 -0.80
C VAL A 48 12.15 4.45 -1.68
N PHE A 49 12.04 3.86 -2.86
CA PHE A 49 11.02 4.20 -3.84
C PHE A 49 10.38 2.94 -4.42
N TYR A 50 9.05 2.88 -4.35
CA TYR A 50 8.25 1.86 -5.02
C TYR A 50 7.23 2.50 -5.93
N MET A 51 7.19 2.01 -7.16
CA MET A 51 6.28 2.49 -8.19
C MET A 51 5.69 1.30 -8.93
N LEU A 52 4.37 1.30 -9.05
CA LEU A 52 3.63 0.42 -9.94
C LEU A 52 2.68 1.24 -10.78
N GLU A 53 2.76 1.00 -12.08
CA GLU A 53 1.94 1.69 -13.07
C GLU A 53 1.11 0.64 -13.84
N ASP A 54 -0.04 1.08 -14.32
CA ASP A 54 -0.72 0.46 -15.46
C ASP A 54 -1.27 -0.96 -15.19
N LEU A 55 -1.57 -1.29 -13.93
CA LEU A 55 -2.07 -2.61 -13.54
C LEU A 55 -3.51 -2.83 -13.99
N LYS A 56 -3.76 -4.00 -14.60
CA LYS A 56 -5.07 -4.38 -15.17
C LYS A 56 -5.50 -5.77 -14.70
N GLY A 57 -6.81 -5.96 -14.52
CA GLY A 57 -7.40 -7.26 -14.23
C GLY A 57 -7.50 -7.56 -12.74
N GLN A 58 -7.21 -8.80 -12.32
CA GLN A 58 -7.21 -9.21 -10.92
C GLN A 58 -5.77 -9.25 -10.40
N GLN A 59 -5.42 -8.44 -9.40
CA GLN A 59 -4.09 -8.45 -8.78
C GLN A 59 -4.16 -8.36 -7.26
N LEU A 60 -3.14 -8.94 -6.64
CA LEU A 60 -2.82 -8.75 -5.22
C LEU A 60 -1.40 -8.19 -5.12
N VAL A 61 -1.23 -7.11 -4.35
CA VAL A 61 0.07 -6.44 -4.18
C VAL A 61 0.34 -6.24 -2.69
N PHE A 62 1.54 -6.61 -2.26
CA PHE A 62 1.99 -6.47 -0.87
C PHE A 62 3.35 -5.76 -0.83
N TYR A 63 3.42 -4.72 -0.01
CA TYR A 63 4.65 -4.01 0.34
C TYR A 63 4.87 -4.08 1.84
N MET A 64 6.05 -4.52 2.25
CA MET A 64 6.46 -4.54 3.65
C MET A 64 7.84 -3.96 3.81
N LEU A 65 7.95 -2.96 4.69
CA LEU A 65 9.22 -2.40 5.15
C LEU A 65 9.31 -2.57 6.66
N GLU A 66 10.38 -3.22 7.08
CA GLU A 66 10.59 -3.55 8.48
C GLU A 66 11.91 -2.96 8.98
N ASP A 67 11.90 -2.54 10.24
CA ASP A 67 13.11 -2.34 11.04
C ASP A 67 14.00 -1.15 10.61
N LEU A 68 13.39 -0.09 10.04
CA LEU A 68 14.11 1.08 9.55
C LEU A 68 14.63 1.98 10.68
N LYS A 69 15.92 2.31 10.64
CA LYS A 69 16.58 3.17 11.65
C LYS A 69 17.35 4.31 11.00
N GLY A 70 17.19 5.53 11.51
CA GLY A 70 17.97 6.70 11.10
C GLY A 70 17.15 7.78 10.41
N GLN A 71 17.65 8.31 9.29
CA GLN A 71 16.98 9.32 8.46
C GLN A 71 16.50 8.63 7.18
N GLN A 72 15.20 8.44 7.03
CA GLN A 72 14.67 7.74 5.86
C GLN A 72 13.64 8.57 5.13
N LEU A 73 13.64 8.41 3.81
CA LEU A 73 12.63 8.93 2.92
C LEU A 73 12.04 7.76 2.14
N VAL A 74 10.73 7.55 2.25
CA VAL A 74 10.03 6.42 1.65
C VAL A 74 8.87 6.94 0.80
N PHE A 75 8.81 6.48 -0.44
CA PHE A 75 7.74 6.80 -1.37
C PHE A 75 7.11 5.53 -1.94
N TYR A 76 5.78 5.50 -1.93
CA TYR A 76 4.96 4.52 -2.63
C TYR A 76 4.01 5.22 -3.57
N MET A 77 4.03 4.80 -4.82
CA MET A 77 3.24 5.38 -5.89
C MET A 77 2.58 4.27 -6.69
N LEU A 78 1.25 4.27 -6.70
CA LEU A 78 0.45 3.38 -7.53
C LEU A 78 -0.42 4.21 -8.45
N GLU A 79 -0.22 4.02 -9.75
CA GLU A 79 -0.90 4.78 -10.77
C GLU A 79 -1.68 3.84 -11.70
N ASP A 80 -2.82 4.36 -12.17
CA ASP A 80 -3.51 3.84 -13.34
C ASP A 80 -4.10 2.43 -13.19
N LEU A 81 -4.51 2.08 -11.96
CA LEU A 81 -5.04 0.76 -11.62
C LEU A 81 -6.46 0.56 -12.15
N LYS A 82 -6.69 -0.56 -12.86
CA LYS A 82 -8.00 -0.90 -13.43
C LYS A 82 -8.39 -2.34 -13.09
N GLY A 83 -9.59 -2.54 -12.55
CA GLY A 83 -10.17 -3.88 -12.33
C GLY A 83 -10.44 -4.20 -10.87
N GLN A 84 -10.06 -5.40 -10.44
CA GLN A 84 -10.22 -5.89 -9.06
C GLN A 84 -8.84 -5.98 -8.41
N GLN A 85 -8.52 -5.04 -7.52
CA GLN A 85 -7.22 -5.02 -6.86
C GLN A 85 -7.33 -5.08 -5.35
N LEU A 86 -6.34 -5.74 -4.76
CA LEU A 86 -6.09 -5.71 -3.32
C LEU A 86 -4.65 -5.27 -3.09
N VAL A 87 -4.47 -4.20 -2.33
CA VAL A 87 -3.15 -3.62 -2.05
C VAL A 87 -2.95 -3.49 -0.56
N PHE A 88 -1.81 -3.98 -0.07
CA PHE A 88 -1.39 -3.85 1.32
C PHE A 88 -0.03 -3.16 1.40
N TYR A 89 0.05 -2.15 2.27
CA TYR A 89 1.29 -1.51 2.69
C TYR A 89 1.45 -1.65 4.18
N MET A 90 2.61 -2.14 4.59
CA MET A 90 2.98 -2.30 5.98
C MET A 90 4.35 -1.69 6.22
N LEU A 91 4.43 -0.75 7.15
CA LEU A 91 5.67 -0.19 7.66
C LEU A 91 5.73 -0.44 9.16
N GLU A 92 6.73 -1.19 9.58
CA GLU A 92 6.88 -1.63 10.96
C GLU A 92 8.21 -1.16 11.53
N ASP A 93 8.17 -0.81 12.81
CA ASP A 93 9.36 -0.65 13.66
C ASP A 93 10.30 0.52 13.30
N LEU A 94 9.72 1.61 12.77
CA LEU A 94 10.47 2.78 12.32
C LEU A 94 11.02 3.62 13.48
N LYS A 95 12.33 3.92 13.45
CA LYS A 95 13.00 4.72 14.49
C LYS A 95 13.84 5.84 13.89
N GLY A 96 13.59 7.08 14.31
CA GLY A 96 14.40 8.24 13.96
C GLY A 96 13.59 9.36 13.30
N GLN A 97 14.16 9.96 12.25
CA GLN A 97 13.50 10.97 11.42
C GLN A 97 13.04 10.29 10.13
N GLN A 98 11.74 10.20 9.89
CA GLN A 98 11.24 9.62 8.65
C GLN A 98 10.23 10.52 7.98
N LEU A 99 10.24 10.42 6.66
CA LEU A 99 9.25 11.03 5.79
C LEU A 99 8.70 9.94 4.89
N VAL A 100 7.40 9.73 4.95
CA VAL A 100 6.71 8.66 4.22
C VAL A 100 5.59 9.27 3.37
N PHE A 101 5.59 8.93 2.09
CA PHE A 101 4.56 9.35 1.16
C PHE A 101 3.91 8.13 0.50
N TYR A 102 2.58 8.14 0.49
CA TYR A 102 1.76 7.21 -0.26
C TYR A 102 0.86 7.98 -1.21
N MET A 103 0.94 7.64 -2.48
CA MET A 103 0.15 8.24 -3.54
C MET A 103 -0.54 7.16 -4.34
N LEU A 104 -1.86 7.23 -4.41
CA LEU A 104 -2.68 6.39 -5.26
C LEU A 104 -3.47 7.29 -6.20
N GLU A 105 -3.23 7.12 -7.49
CA GLU A 105 -3.83 7.94 -8.53
C GLU A 105 -4.59 7.07 -9.53
N ASP A 106 -5.71 7.62 -10.01
CA ASP A 106 -6.37 7.16 -11.22
C ASP A 106 -7.01 5.77 -11.14
N LEU A 107 -7.45 5.38 -9.93
CA LEU A 107 -8.00 4.05 -9.64
C LEU A 107 -9.41 3.86 -10.20
N LYS A 108 -9.64 2.77 -10.93
CA LYS A 108 -10.95 2.45 -11.51
C LYS A 108 -11.35 0.99 -11.25
N GLY A 109 -12.53 0.81 -10.67
CA GLY A 109 -13.14 -0.51 -10.48
C GLY A 109 -13.43 -0.83 -9.01
N GLN A 110 -13.13 -2.07 -8.59
CA GLN A 110 -13.27 -2.53 -7.21
C GLN A 110 -11.88 -2.60 -6.59
N GLN A 111 -11.55 -1.72 -5.66
CA GLN A 111 -10.27 -1.79 -4.96
C GLN A 111 -10.45 -1.85 -3.46
N LEU A 112 -9.53 -2.57 -2.85
CA LEU A 112 -9.37 -2.64 -1.41
C LEU A 112 -7.91 -2.31 -1.09
N VAL A 113 -7.71 -1.27 -0.29
CA VAL A 113 -6.38 -0.77 0.05
C VAL A 113 -6.23 -0.68 1.56
N PHE A 114 -5.14 -1.24 2.07
CA PHE A 114 -4.77 -1.18 3.48
C PHE A 114 -3.39 -0.55 3.64
N TYR A 115 -3.33 0.41 4.55
CA TYR A 115 -2.08 1.00 5.03
C TYR A 115 -1.98 0.78 6.52
N MET A 116 -0.87 0.21 6.93
CA MET A 116 -0.56 -0.06 8.33
C MET A 116 0.82 0.50 8.65
N LEU A 117 0.86 1.40 9.62
CA LEU A 117 2.10 1.91 10.20
C LEU A 117 2.10 1.56 11.69
N GLU A 118 3.08 0.77 12.10
CA GLU A 118 3.17 0.24 13.46
C GLU A 118 4.50 0.62 14.09
N ASP A 119 4.45 0.89 15.40
CA ASP A 119 5.61 0.99 16.26
C ASP A 119 6.58 2.17 15.98
N LEU A 120 6.05 3.27 15.45
CA LEU A 120 6.84 4.43 15.03
C LEU A 120 7.39 5.23 16.22
N LYS A 121 8.69 5.52 16.21
CA LYS A 121 9.37 6.29 17.26
C LYS A 121 10.21 7.43 16.67
N GLY A 122 10.00 8.65 17.15
CA GLY A 122 10.82 9.83 16.81
C GLY A 122 10.03 10.94 16.13
N GLN A 123 10.63 11.53 15.09
CA GLN A 123 10.03 12.58 14.27
C GLN A 123 9.54 11.99 12.96
N GLN A 124 8.24 12.00 12.73
CA GLN A 124 7.64 11.36 11.57
C GLN A 124 6.74 12.34 10.85
N LEU A 125 6.80 12.29 9.53
CA LEU A 125 5.90 13.01 8.66
C LEU A 125 5.34 12.02 7.65
N VAL A 126 4.02 11.87 7.64
CA VAL A 126 3.34 10.89 6.79
C VAL A 126 2.29 11.60 5.95
N PHE A 127 2.32 11.36 4.65
CA PHE A 127 1.34 11.86 3.70
C PHE A 127 0.68 10.71 2.97
N TYR A 128 -0.65 10.77 2.91
CA TYR A 128 -1.47 9.90 2.10
C TYR A 128 -2.31 10.75 1.15
N MET A 129 -2.19 10.45 -0.14
CA MET A 129 -2.92 11.14 -1.19
C MET A 129 -3.62 10.11 -2.06
N LEU A 130 -4.93 10.26 -2.16
CA LEU A 130 -5.80 9.45 -3.02
C LEU A 130 -6.52 10.38 -3.98
N GLU A 131 -6.26 10.22 -5.26
CA GLU A 131 -6.77 11.12 -6.31
C GLU A 131 -7.50 10.32 -7.39
N ASP A 132 -8.57 10.93 -7.91
CA ASP A 132 -9.23 10.52 -9.14
C ASP A 132 -9.92 9.13 -9.10
N LEU A 133 -10.40 8.73 -7.91
CA LEU A 133 -10.96 7.40 -7.67
C LEU A 133 -12.36 7.23 -8.27
N LYS A 134 -12.57 6.14 -9.00
CA LYS A 134 -13.86 5.80 -9.61
C LYS A 134 -14.28 4.36 -9.31
N GLY A 135 -15.51 4.17 -8.83
CA GLY A 135 -16.10 2.84 -8.62
C GLY A 135 -16.37 2.51 -7.15
N GLN A 136 -16.07 1.28 -6.74
CA GLN A 136 -16.23 0.80 -5.36
C GLN A 136 -14.87 0.71 -4.70
N GLN A 137 -14.63 1.56 -3.71
CA GLN A 137 -13.36 1.62 -3.02
C GLN A 137 -13.56 1.45 -1.53
N LEU A 138 -12.67 0.67 -0.93
CA LEU A 138 -12.58 0.53 0.50
C LEU A 138 -11.12 0.74 0.91
N VAL A 139 -10.89 1.73 1.76
CA VAL A 139 -9.55 2.14 2.18
C VAL A 139 -9.47 2.13 3.69
N PHE A 140 -8.44 1.49 4.22
CA PHE A 140 -8.16 1.44 5.64
C PHE A 140 -6.78 2.02 5.92
N TYR A 141 -6.73 2.92 6.88
CA TYR A 141 -5.51 3.46 7.45
C TYR A 141 -5.46 3.10 8.92
N MET A 142 -4.39 2.44 9.33
CA MET A 142 -4.12 2.08 10.71
C MET A 142 -2.76 2.64 11.11
N LEU A 143 -2.76 3.39 12.20
CA LEU A 143 -1.56 3.87 12.86
C LEU A 143 -1.60 3.43 14.32
N GLU A 144 -0.61 2.65 14.71
CA GLU A 144 -0.53 2.04 16.03
C GLU A 144 0.81 2.35 16.68
N ASP A 145 0.77 2.54 18.00
CA ASP A 145 1.94 2.61 18.87
C ASP A 145 2.91 3.79 18.63
N LEU A 146 2.39 4.92 18.11
CA LEU A 146 3.17 6.10 17.75
C LEU A 146 3.74 6.84 18.96
N LYS A 147 5.05 7.08 18.97
CA LYS A 147 5.75 7.82 20.04
C LYS A 147 6.62 8.94 19.46
N GLY A 148 6.39 10.18 19.90
CA GLY A 148 7.23 11.33 19.57
C GLY A 148 6.47 12.47 18.93
N GLN A 149 7.07 13.12 17.93
CA GLN A 149 6.43 14.20 17.15
C GLN A 149 5.98 13.61 15.83
N GLN A 150 4.68 13.63 15.57
CA GLN A 150 4.13 13.11 14.33
C GLN A 150 3.23 14.15 13.68
N LEU A 151 3.32 14.20 12.36
CA LEU A 151 2.45 14.99 11.53
C LEU A 151 1.94 14.09 10.41
N VAL A 152 0.62 13.95 10.32
CA VAL A 152 -0.04 13.07 9.35
C VAL A 152 -1.02 13.89 8.53
N PHE A 153 -0.94 13.75 7.21
CA PHE A 153 -1.84 14.38 6.27
C PHE A 153 -2.54 13.32 5.43
N TYR A 154 -3.86 13.48 5.33
CA TYR A 154 -4.72 12.71 4.44
C TYR A 154 -5.41 13.65 3.48
N MET A 155 -5.23 13.39 2.18
CA MET A 155 -5.89 14.12 1.11
C MET A 155 -6.64 13.13 0.23
N LEU A 156 -7.93 13.41 0.02
CA LEU A 156 -8.74 12.71 -0.95
C LEU A 156 -9.40 13.71 -1.89
N GLU A 157 -9.23 13.50 -3.18
CA GLU A 157 -9.69 14.41 -4.23
C GLU A 157 -10.36 13.61 -5.37
N ASP A 158 -11.35 14.22 -6.00
CA ASP A 158 -12.02 13.70 -7.20
C ASP A 158 -12.65 12.30 -7.06
N LEU A 159 -13.30 12.04 -5.92
CA LEU A 159 -13.92 10.74 -5.64
C LEU A 159 -15.31 10.60 -6.29
N LYS A 160 -15.50 9.53 -7.06
CA LYS A 160 -16.77 9.16 -7.71
C LYS A 160 -17.17 7.71 -7.42
N GLY A 161 -18.43 7.51 -7.03
CA GLY A 161 -18.98 6.18 -6.71
C GLY A 161 -18.99 5.87 -5.20
N GLN A 162 -19.02 4.59 -4.85
CA GLN A 162 -19.14 4.15 -3.45
C GLN A 162 -17.76 4.08 -2.80
N GLN A 163 -17.56 4.92 -1.79
CA GLN A 163 -16.30 5.04 -1.08
C GLN A 163 -16.51 4.78 0.41
N LEU A 164 -15.66 3.94 0.99
CA LEU A 164 -15.58 3.76 2.44
C LEU A 164 -14.12 3.95 2.85
N VAL A 165 -13.90 4.87 3.79
CA VAL A 165 -12.57 5.18 4.29
C VAL A 165 -12.60 5.10 5.81
N PHE A 166 -11.71 4.29 6.36
CA PHE A 166 -11.58 4.08 7.79
C PHE A 166 -10.20 4.54 8.25
N TYR A 167 -10.19 5.27 9.35
CA TYR A 167 -8.98 5.70 10.05
C TYR A 167 -9.01 5.14 11.47
N MET A 168 -7.95 4.44 11.83
CA MET A 168 -7.73 3.93 13.18
C MET A 168 -6.40 4.47 13.70
N LEU A 169 -6.45 4.99 14.92
CA LEU A 169 -5.33 5.57 15.65
C LEU A 169 -5.35 5.00 17.06
N GLU A 170 -4.31 4.26 17.43
CA GLU A 170 -4.19 3.60 18.73
C GLU A 170 -2.83 3.87 19.37
N ASP A 171 -2.80 3.93 20.71
CA ASP A 171 -1.59 4.06 21.52
C ASP A 171 -0.63 5.23 21.18
N LEU A 172 -1.23 6.39 20.87
CA LEU A 172 -0.51 7.62 20.55
C LEU A 172 0.10 8.31 21.79
N LYS A 173 1.41 8.59 21.76
CA LYS A 173 2.14 9.35 22.79
C LYS A 173 3.00 10.45 22.18
N GLY A 174 2.99 11.63 22.80
CA GLY A 174 3.75 12.80 22.34
C GLY A 174 2.90 13.81 21.59
N GLN A 175 3.52 14.61 20.71
CA GLN A 175 2.84 15.67 19.96
C GLN A 175 2.36 15.12 18.63
N GLN A 176 1.06 15.25 18.38
CA GLN A 176 0.38 14.67 17.24
C GLN A 176 -0.44 15.75 16.53
N LEU A 177 -0.26 15.86 15.23
CA LEU A 177 -1.09 16.69 14.36
C LEU A 177 -1.58 15.83 13.21
N VAL A 178 -2.90 15.79 13.01
CA VAL A 178 -3.53 15.04 11.93
C VAL A 178 -4.44 15.97 11.16
N PHE A 179 -4.24 16.03 9.85
CA PHE A 179 -5.02 16.83 8.92
C PHE A 179 -5.75 15.92 7.94
N TYR A 180 -7.02 16.26 7.70
CA TYR A 180 -7.85 15.61 6.69
C TYR A 180 -8.37 16.66 5.73
N MET A 181 -8.18 16.42 4.44
CA MET A 181 -8.69 17.23 3.34
C MET A 181 -9.49 16.35 2.41
N LEU A 182 -10.69 16.82 2.06
CA LEU A 182 -11.64 16.14 1.18
C LEU A 182 -12.14 17.18 0.17
N GLU A 183 -11.88 16.95 -1.11
CA GLU A 183 -12.25 17.86 -2.20
C GLU A 183 -13.00 17.10 -3.32
N ASP A 184 -13.92 17.80 -3.99
CA ASP A 184 -14.64 17.33 -5.18
C ASP A 184 -15.30 15.94 -5.09
N LEU A 185 -15.94 15.68 -3.95
CA LEU A 185 -16.73 14.47 -3.71
C LEU A 185 -18.05 14.49 -4.52
N ASN A 186 -18.16 13.60 -5.49
CA ASN A 186 -19.40 13.38 -6.25
C ASN A 186 -19.99 12.00 -5.91
N GLY A 187 -20.73 11.96 -4.79
CA GLY A 187 -21.47 10.78 -4.34
C GLY A 187 -22.80 10.63 -5.09
N GLN A 188 -23.04 9.45 -5.67
CA GLN A 188 -24.37 8.96 -6.04
C GLN A 188 -24.71 7.74 -5.19
#